data_AF-A0A1M3BEK0-F1
#
_entry.id   AF-A0A1M3BEK0-F1
#
_cell.length_a   1.000
_cell.length_b   1.000
_cell.length_c   1.000
_cell.angle_alpha   90.00
_cell.angle_beta   90.00
_cell.angle_gamma   90.00
#
_symmetry.space_group_name_H-M   'P 1'
#
loop_
_entity.id
_entity.type
_entity.pdbx_description
1 polymer ?
#
loop_
_entity_poly.entity_id
_entity_poly.type
_entity_poly.pdbx_seq_one_letter_code
_entity_poly.pdbx_strand_id
1 'polypeptide(L)'
;MRISYLFLLLIFTACSSDSNKRLDNIEEIKKDFIATILTESVLDEGPFQMNYHLRAVLFSDNVVSIMGDIFVFAHLPHGWNRYEGKTYVKTNGSFEEIVLSDLFPKPSQKEFLRSYCENFFKHHGNCSYFRGSDPLCNHLDQELIKTFVVDHESLILVFQPYTVGGLGDVPFTVQIPFTELTGKWQPANPLEKHLPITKNFLSSWNRDNWVSDVQEDHSIAGRG
;
A
#
# COMPACT_ATOMS: atom_id res chain seq x y z
N MET A 1 -16.45 -30.69 1.82
CA MET A 1 -15.48 -31.05 0.77
C MET A 1 -14.45 -29.92 0.69
N ARG A 2 -13.18 -30.27 0.60
CA ARG A 2 -12.01 -29.43 0.90
C ARG A 2 -11.74 -28.38 -0.20
N ILE A 3 -12.11 -27.11 0.03
CA ILE A 3 -11.66 -25.93 -0.75
C ILE A 3 -10.46 -25.23 -0.04
N SER A 4 -10.00 -25.80 1.08
CA SER A 4 -8.93 -25.28 1.92
C SER A 4 -7.49 -25.51 1.39
N TYR A 5 -7.31 -26.09 0.18
CA TYR A 5 -5.97 -26.44 -0.33
C TYR A 5 -5.49 -25.58 -1.51
N LEU A 6 -6.38 -24.93 -2.27
CA LEU A 6 -5.95 -24.01 -3.34
C LEU A 6 -5.44 -22.68 -2.76
N PHE A 7 -6.06 -22.22 -1.67
CA PHE A 7 -5.65 -21.03 -0.92
C PHE A 7 -4.30 -21.21 -0.20
N LEU A 8 -3.94 -22.44 0.20
CA LEU A 8 -2.62 -22.72 0.77
C LEU A 8 -1.54 -22.83 -0.31
N LEU A 9 -1.83 -23.42 -1.48
CA LEU A 9 -0.79 -23.58 -2.52
C LEU A 9 -0.34 -22.23 -3.13
N LEU A 10 -1.24 -21.26 -3.29
CA LEU A 10 -0.87 -19.93 -3.81
C LEU A 10 -0.17 -19.05 -2.76
N ILE A 11 -0.51 -19.21 -1.47
CA ILE A 11 0.23 -18.55 -0.39
C ILE A 11 1.58 -19.24 -0.16
N PHE A 12 1.73 -20.56 -0.33
CA PHE A 12 3.02 -21.24 -0.15
C PHE A 12 3.94 -21.18 -1.37
N THR A 13 3.48 -20.82 -2.58
CA THR A 13 4.40 -20.51 -3.69
C THR A 13 4.80 -19.04 -3.76
N ALA A 14 4.04 -18.14 -3.13
CA ALA A 14 4.43 -16.72 -2.93
C ALA A 14 5.06 -16.43 -1.55
N CYS A 15 4.89 -17.32 -0.56
CA CYS A 15 5.56 -17.29 0.75
C CYS A 15 6.58 -18.43 0.94
N SER A 16 7.05 -19.05 -0.16
CA SER A 16 8.26 -19.88 -0.15
C SER A 16 9.29 -19.33 -1.12
N SER A 17 9.83 -18.18 -0.74
CA SER A 17 11.28 -18.01 -0.81
C SER A 17 11.66 -17.18 0.38
N ASP A 18 12.59 -17.68 1.20
CA ASP A 18 13.44 -16.85 2.05
C ASP A 18 13.79 -15.57 1.30
N SER A 19 13.15 -14.44 1.61
CA SER A 19 13.42 -13.21 0.87
C SER A 19 14.32 -12.28 1.67
N ASN A 20 15.47 -12.80 2.10
CA ASN A 20 16.72 -12.05 1.99
C ASN A 20 17.12 -11.96 0.50
N LYS A 21 16.19 -11.56 -0.37
CA LYS A 21 16.42 -11.48 -1.80
C LYS A 21 17.07 -10.13 -2.06
N ARG A 22 18.40 -10.12 -1.98
CA ARG A 22 19.23 -8.97 -2.26
C ARG A 22 19.13 -8.64 -3.75
N LEU A 23 18.57 -7.48 -4.09
CA LEU A 23 18.43 -7.01 -5.46
C LEU A 23 19.51 -5.96 -5.73
N ASP A 24 20.52 -6.32 -6.51
CA ASP A 24 21.73 -5.50 -6.69
C ASP A 24 21.56 -4.45 -7.80
N ASN A 25 20.51 -4.54 -8.61
CA ASN A 25 20.33 -3.70 -9.81
C ASN A 25 18.87 -3.26 -10.02
N ILE A 26 18.66 -1.99 -10.37
CA ILE A 26 17.34 -1.43 -10.73
C ILE A 26 16.69 -2.19 -11.91
N GLU A 27 17.49 -2.72 -12.82
CA GLU A 27 17.00 -3.54 -13.93
C GLU A 27 16.49 -4.92 -13.47
N GLU A 28 16.99 -5.45 -12.35
CA GLU A 28 16.45 -6.68 -11.76
C GLU A 28 15.13 -6.42 -11.04
N ILE A 29 15.01 -5.27 -10.36
CA ILE A 29 13.73 -4.82 -9.77
C ILE A 29 12.68 -4.64 -10.88
N LYS A 30 13.05 -3.98 -11.99
CA LYS A 30 12.16 -3.84 -13.15
C LYS A 30 11.76 -5.19 -13.73
N LYS A 31 12.69 -6.15 -13.83
CA LYS A 31 12.39 -7.50 -14.34
C LYS A 31 11.48 -8.30 -13.40
N ASP A 32 11.71 -8.24 -12.10
CA ASP A 32 10.88 -8.88 -11.08
C ASP A 32 9.47 -8.27 -11.05
N PHE A 33 9.38 -6.94 -11.16
CA PHE A 33 8.12 -6.20 -11.34
C PHE A 33 7.35 -6.65 -12.59
N ILE A 34 8.01 -6.66 -13.76
CA ILE A 34 7.41 -7.11 -15.02
C ILE A 34 7.00 -8.58 -14.94
N ALA A 35 7.82 -9.45 -14.34
CA ALA A 35 7.51 -10.86 -14.18
C ALA A 35 6.26 -11.05 -13.30
N THR A 36 6.20 -10.38 -12.14
CA THR A 36 5.05 -10.43 -11.23
C THR A 36 3.76 -10.00 -11.93
N ILE A 37 3.80 -8.86 -12.64
CA ILE A 37 2.66 -8.38 -13.44
C ILE A 37 2.24 -9.41 -14.49
N LEU A 38 3.18 -9.97 -15.25
CA LEU A 38 2.87 -10.89 -16.36
C LEU A 38 2.39 -12.28 -15.90
N THR A 39 2.78 -12.75 -14.71
CA THR A 39 2.25 -14.00 -14.14
C THR A 39 0.89 -13.85 -13.47
N GLU A 40 0.55 -12.63 -13.02
CA GLU A 40 -0.68 -12.36 -12.26
C GLU A 40 -1.73 -11.58 -13.07
N SER A 41 -1.40 -11.17 -14.30
CA SER A 41 -2.27 -10.36 -15.14
C SER A 41 -3.41 -11.19 -15.74
N VAL A 42 -4.57 -11.07 -15.08
CA VAL A 42 -5.93 -11.33 -15.55
C VAL A 42 -6.25 -12.80 -15.86
N LEU A 43 -6.90 -13.45 -14.90
CA LEU A 43 -7.65 -14.69 -15.11
C LEU A 43 -9.14 -14.31 -15.22
N ASP A 44 -9.67 -14.45 -16.43
CA ASP A 44 -11.09 -14.22 -16.73
C ASP A 44 -11.75 -15.58 -17.00
N GLU A 45 -12.30 -16.19 -15.95
CA GLU A 45 -13.00 -17.48 -16.02
C GLU A 45 -14.50 -17.25 -15.80
N GLY A 46 -15.16 -16.73 -16.83
CA GLY A 46 -16.59 -16.43 -16.79
C GLY A 46 -16.91 -15.29 -15.80
N PRO A 47 -17.87 -15.44 -14.87
CA PRO A 47 -18.26 -14.40 -13.92
C PRO A 47 -17.26 -14.17 -12.76
N PHE A 48 -16.11 -14.85 -12.81
CA PHE A 48 -14.99 -14.61 -11.91
C PHE A 48 -13.95 -13.74 -12.61
N GLN A 49 -13.62 -12.61 -11.98
CA GLN A 49 -12.57 -11.72 -12.44
C GLN A 49 -11.55 -11.52 -11.32
N MET A 50 -10.27 -11.65 -11.65
CA MET A 50 -9.18 -11.25 -10.78
C MET A 50 -8.20 -10.38 -11.55
N ASN A 51 -7.97 -9.16 -11.06
CA ASN A 51 -6.99 -8.24 -11.62
C ASN A 51 -5.92 -7.93 -10.58
N TYR A 52 -4.69 -7.78 -11.04
CA TYR A 52 -3.59 -7.28 -10.24
C TYR A 52 -3.01 -6.06 -10.91
N HIS A 53 -3.02 -4.94 -10.21
CA HIS A 53 -2.47 -3.68 -10.71
C HIS A 53 -1.29 -3.28 -9.84
N LEU A 54 -0.21 -2.84 -10.49
CA LEU A 54 0.98 -2.33 -9.84
C LEU A 54 1.43 -1.04 -10.49
N ARG A 55 1.84 -0.07 -9.67
CA ARG A 55 2.29 1.24 -10.10
C ARG A 55 3.46 1.71 -9.26
N ALA A 56 4.43 2.33 -9.94
CA ALA A 56 5.48 3.05 -9.25
C ALA A 56 4.93 4.30 -8.56
N VAL A 57 5.21 4.48 -7.27
CA VAL A 57 4.98 5.78 -6.59
C VAL A 57 6.23 6.65 -6.70
N LEU A 58 7.40 6.02 -6.58
CA LEU A 58 8.70 6.70 -6.59
C LEU A 58 9.75 5.80 -7.23
N PHE A 59 10.55 6.36 -8.15
CA PHE A 59 11.80 5.78 -8.61
C PHE A 59 12.92 6.83 -8.49
N SER A 60 13.86 6.56 -7.58
CA SER A 60 15.10 7.31 -7.42
C SER A 60 16.30 6.35 -7.37
N ASP A 61 17.52 6.89 -7.42
CA ASP A 61 18.73 6.05 -7.37
C ASP A 61 18.88 5.26 -6.06
N ASN A 62 18.21 5.70 -5.00
CA ASN A 62 18.37 5.17 -3.64
C ASN A 62 17.08 4.69 -2.99
N VAL A 63 15.91 5.04 -3.53
CA VAL A 63 14.61 4.67 -3.00
C VAL A 63 13.66 4.35 -4.14
N VAL A 64 13.02 3.19 -4.06
CA VAL A 64 11.97 2.75 -4.98
C VAL A 64 10.73 2.44 -4.16
N SER A 65 9.57 2.96 -4.54
CA SER A 65 8.32 2.65 -3.87
C SER A 65 7.24 2.31 -4.90
N ILE A 66 6.52 1.23 -4.64
CA ILE A 66 5.56 0.62 -5.55
C ILE A 66 4.27 0.38 -4.77
N MET A 67 3.16 0.74 -5.37
CA MET A 67 1.81 0.53 -4.85
C MET A 67 1.05 -0.38 -5.80
N GLY A 68 0.21 -1.26 -5.28
CA GLY A 68 -0.68 -2.06 -6.09
C GLY A 68 -1.98 -2.42 -5.40
N ASP A 69 -2.84 -3.08 -6.14
CA ASP A 69 -4.07 -3.68 -5.64
C ASP A 69 -4.36 -5.01 -6.32
N ILE A 70 -5.02 -5.88 -5.56
CA ILE A 70 -5.66 -7.10 -6.04
C ILE A 70 -7.16 -6.84 -6.00
N PHE A 71 -7.80 -6.87 -7.16
CA PHE A 71 -9.25 -6.89 -7.30
C PHE A 71 -9.72 -8.33 -7.51
N VAL A 72 -10.72 -8.75 -6.75
CA VAL A 72 -11.41 -10.04 -6.92
C VAL A 72 -12.91 -9.83 -7.00
N PHE A 73 -13.52 -10.33 -8.06
CA PHE A 73 -14.96 -10.42 -8.22
C PHE A 73 -15.37 -11.87 -8.42
N ALA A 74 -16.31 -12.35 -7.60
CA ALA A 74 -16.79 -13.72 -7.61
C ALA A 74 -18.29 -13.76 -7.32
N HIS A 75 -19.11 -13.23 -8.24
CA HIS A 75 -20.58 -13.15 -8.09
C HIS A 75 -21.08 -12.40 -6.84
N LEU A 76 -20.29 -11.46 -6.34
CA LEU A 76 -20.68 -10.62 -5.20
C LEU A 76 -21.36 -9.34 -5.70
N PRO A 77 -22.12 -8.61 -4.86
CA PRO A 77 -22.75 -7.34 -5.24
C PRO A 77 -21.75 -6.27 -5.72
N HIS A 78 -20.47 -6.41 -5.34
CA HIS A 78 -19.34 -5.63 -5.81
C HIS A 78 -18.07 -6.47 -5.65
N GLY A 79 -16.99 -6.10 -6.35
CA GLY A 79 -15.69 -6.74 -6.15
C GLY A 79 -15.05 -6.34 -4.82
N TRP A 80 -14.01 -7.07 -4.46
CA TRP A 80 -13.19 -6.85 -3.27
C TRP A 80 -11.80 -6.42 -3.69
N ASN A 81 -11.33 -5.32 -3.11
CA ASN A 81 -9.98 -4.78 -3.32
C ASN A 81 -9.12 -5.02 -2.09
N ARG A 82 -7.87 -5.43 -2.34
CA ARG A 82 -6.81 -5.48 -1.33
C ARG A 82 -5.63 -4.66 -1.81
N TYR A 83 -5.23 -3.69 -1.02
CA TYR A 83 -4.08 -2.83 -1.33
C TYR A 83 -2.78 -3.44 -0.84
N GLU A 84 -1.71 -3.25 -1.62
CA GLU A 84 -0.34 -3.65 -1.28
C GLU A 84 0.64 -2.51 -1.58
N GLY A 85 1.66 -2.37 -0.75
CA GLY A 85 2.68 -1.33 -0.89
C GLY A 85 4.03 -1.90 -0.50
N LYS A 86 5.04 -1.66 -1.34
CA LYS A 86 6.42 -2.09 -1.13
C LYS A 86 7.36 -0.91 -1.32
N THR A 87 8.25 -0.72 -0.36
CA THR A 87 9.27 0.31 -0.41
C THR A 87 10.64 -0.32 -0.23
N TYR A 88 11.54 -0.01 -1.15
CA TYR A 88 12.90 -0.50 -1.19
C TYR A 88 13.88 0.66 -1.04
N VAL A 89 14.91 0.45 -0.23
CA VAL A 89 15.95 1.43 0.05
C VAL A 89 17.32 0.85 -0.26
N LYS A 90 18.18 1.65 -0.89
CA LYS A 90 19.53 1.23 -1.25
C LYS A 90 20.47 1.30 -0.05
N THR A 91 20.96 0.14 0.38
CA THR A 91 21.93 -0.04 1.46
C THR A 91 23.10 -0.85 0.93
N ASN A 92 24.33 -0.32 1.09
CA ASN A 92 25.56 -1.01 0.68
C ASN A 92 25.56 -1.52 -0.78
N GLY A 93 24.99 -0.73 -1.69
CA GLY A 93 24.94 -1.02 -3.12
C GLY A 93 23.71 -1.81 -3.59
N SER A 94 22.96 -2.43 -2.68
CA SER A 94 21.78 -3.25 -2.99
C SER A 94 20.49 -2.63 -2.45
N PHE A 95 19.37 -2.89 -3.10
CA PHE A 95 18.06 -2.51 -2.59
C PHE A 95 17.53 -3.56 -1.62
N GLU A 96 17.07 -3.09 -0.47
CA GLU A 96 16.45 -3.88 0.59
C GLU A 96 15.03 -3.37 0.83
N GLU A 97 14.06 -4.28 0.92
CA GLU A 97 12.70 -3.94 1.30
C GLU A 97 12.67 -3.48 2.76
N ILE A 98 11.94 -2.41 3.03
CA ILE A 98 11.73 -1.91 4.39
C ILE A 98 10.27 -2.04 4.78
N VAL A 99 10.04 -2.37 6.04
CA VAL A 99 8.71 -2.50 6.64
C VAL A 99 8.45 -1.37 7.64
N LEU A 100 7.18 -1.15 8.03
CA LEU A 100 6.82 -0.09 8.98
C LEU A 100 7.58 -0.21 10.32
N SER A 101 7.92 -1.42 10.77
CA SER A 101 8.68 -1.62 12.00
C SER A 101 10.13 -1.15 11.91
N ASP A 102 10.70 -1.01 10.72
CA ASP A 102 12.04 -0.43 10.55
C ASP A 102 12.01 1.09 10.79
N LEU A 103 10.85 1.71 10.54
CA LEU A 103 10.62 3.15 10.70
C LEU A 103 10.04 3.49 12.09
N PHE A 104 9.15 2.65 12.63
CA PHE A 104 8.43 2.87 13.90
C PHE A 104 8.46 1.61 14.80
N PRO A 105 9.63 1.16 15.28
CA PRO A 105 9.75 -0.03 16.12
C PRO A 105 9.16 0.14 17.52
N LYS A 106 9.21 1.35 18.10
CA LYS A 106 8.86 1.58 19.51
C LYS A 106 7.36 1.85 19.71
N PRO A 107 6.77 1.44 20.85
CA PRO A 107 5.36 1.70 21.15
C PRO A 107 4.96 3.18 21.04
N SER A 108 5.79 4.10 21.52
CA SER A 108 5.52 5.55 21.42
C SER A 108 5.50 6.08 19.99
N GLN A 109 6.26 5.47 19.08
CA GLN A 109 6.33 5.84 17.67
C GLN A 109 5.11 5.29 16.90
N LYS A 110 4.70 4.06 17.24
CA LYS A 110 3.46 3.48 16.73
C LYS A 110 2.23 4.25 17.20
N GLU A 111 2.21 4.67 18.46
CA GLU A 111 1.15 5.52 19.01
C GLU A 111 1.09 6.89 18.36
N PHE A 112 2.25 7.47 18.02
CA PHE A 112 2.32 8.69 17.21
C PHE A 112 1.64 8.49 15.84
N LEU A 113 2.00 7.43 15.10
CA LEU A 113 1.38 7.14 13.79
C LEU A 113 -0.14 6.97 13.91
N ARG A 114 -0.58 6.20 14.91
CA ARG A 114 -1.99 5.94 15.18
C ARG A 114 -2.75 7.24 15.46
N SER A 115 -2.23 8.07 16.36
CA SER A 115 -2.80 9.38 16.69
C SER A 115 -2.84 10.31 15.48
N TYR A 116 -1.78 10.31 14.66
CA TYR A 116 -1.72 11.12 13.44
C TYR A 116 -2.83 10.76 12.46
N CYS A 117 -2.97 9.46 12.17
CA CYS A 117 -4.00 8.96 11.25
C CYS A 117 -5.41 9.19 11.78
N GLU A 118 -5.63 8.94 13.07
CA GLU A 118 -6.93 9.20 13.71
C GLU A 118 -7.33 10.67 13.61
N ASN A 119 -6.40 11.59 13.93
CA ASN A 119 -6.64 13.02 13.81
C ASN A 119 -6.91 13.45 12.36
N PHE A 120 -6.19 12.85 11.40
CA PHE A 120 -6.45 13.07 9.99
C PHE A 120 -7.88 12.66 9.63
N PHE A 121 -8.32 11.46 9.97
CA PHE A 121 -9.66 10.99 9.64
C PHE A 121 -10.78 11.75 10.36
N LYS A 122 -10.55 12.16 11.61
CA LYS A 122 -11.52 12.96 12.39
C LYS A 122 -11.72 14.36 11.80
N HIS A 123 -10.65 15.00 11.33
CA HIS A 123 -10.69 16.43 11.01
C HIS A 123 -10.56 16.78 9.52
N HIS A 124 -9.94 15.90 8.73
CA HIS A 124 -9.56 16.22 7.34
C HIS A 124 -10.04 15.18 6.33
N GLY A 125 -10.22 13.91 6.74
CA GLY A 125 -10.70 12.85 5.86
C GLY A 125 -12.22 12.86 5.67
N ASN A 126 -12.72 12.46 4.51
CA ASN A 126 -14.14 12.19 4.28
C ASN A 126 -14.50 10.78 4.79
N CYS A 127 -14.42 10.60 6.11
CA CYS A 127 -14.43 9.31 6.76
C CYS A 127 -15.64 9.19 7.69
N SER A 128 -16.58 8.28 7.40
CA SER A 128 -17.74 8.05 8.28
C SER A 128 -17.35 7.38 9.60
N TYR A 129 -16.19 6.71 9.65
CA TYR A 129 -15.75 5.89 10.77
C TYR A 129 -15.71 6.62 12.11
N PHE A 130 -15.35 7.91 12.12
CA PHE A 130 -15.25 8.75 13.33
C PHE A 130 -16.29 9.88 13.39
N ARG A 131 -17.29 9.89 12.49
CA ARG A 131 -18.24 11.00 12.35
C ARG A 131 -19.65 10.62 12.83
N GLY A 132 -20.43 11.63 13.19
CA GLY A 132 -21.83 11.50 13.61
C GLY A 132 -22.01 11.56 15.13
N SER A 133 -23.27 11.56 15.57
CA SER A 133 -23.63 11.54 16.99
C SER A 133 -23.38 10.17 17.65
N ASP A 134 -23.27 9.13 16.84
CA ASP A 134 -22.95 7.75 17.24
C ASP A 134 -21.94 7.17 16.23
N PRO A 135 -20.64 7.51 16.38
CA PRO A 135 -19.62 7.09 15.42
C PRO A 135 -19.37 5.58 15.49
N LEU A 136 -19.07 4.97 14.34
CA LEU A 136 -18.77 3.53 14.25
C LEU A 136 -17.59 3.12 15.12
N CYS A 137 -16.60 4.01 15.25
CA CYS A 137 -15.51 3.84 16.17
C CYS A 137 -15.04 5.18 16.75
N ASN A 138 -14.51 5.14 17.97
CA ASN A 138 -13.94 6.32 18.63
C ASN A 138 -12.41 6.37 18.58
N HIS A 139 -11.80 5.25 18.18
CA HIS A 139 -10.35 5.04 18.22
C HIS A 139 -9.87 4.26 16.99
N LEU A 140 -8.76 4.69 16.38
CA LEU A 140 -8.14 3.93 15.31
C LEU A 140 -7.35 2.75 15.89
N ASP A 141 -7.71 1.52 15.52
CA ASP A 141 -6.90 0.34 15.84
C ASP A 141 -5.55 0.41 15.09
N GLN A 142 -4.47 0.31 15.85
CA GLN A 142 -3.11 0.34 15.34
C GLN A 142 -2.82 -0.84 14.39
N GLU A 143 -3.50 -1.97 14.55
CA GLU A 143 -3.36 -3.15 13.68
C GLU A 143 -3.88 -2.92 12.26
N LEU A 144 -4.56 -1.80 12.01
CA LEU A 144 -5.00 -1.41 10.66
C LEU A 144 -3.91 -0.66 9.88
N ILE A 145 -2.87 -0.16 10.56
CA ILE A 145 -1.77 0.60 9.98
C ILE A 145 -0.66 -0.37 9.55
N LYS A 146 -0.80 -0.92 8.34
CA LYS A 146 0.09 -1.97 7.83
C LYS A 146 0.76 -1.62 6.52
N THR A 147 0.01 -1.04 5.59
CA THR A 147 0.48 -0.80 4.22
C THR A 147 1.00 0.62 4.10
N PHE A 148 2.19 0.78 3.53
CA PHE A 148 2.75 2.09 3.26
C PHE A 148 3.54 2.11 1.97
N VAL A 149 3.63 3.31 1.40
CA VAL A 149 4.52 3.66 0.31
C VAL A 149 5.16 5.01 0.63
N VAL A 150 6.16 5.41 -0.13
CA VAL A 150 6.80 6.71 0.01
C VAL A 150 6.83 7.41 -1.34
N ASP A 151 6.59 8.71 -1.32
CA ASP A 151 7.00 9.58 -2.39
C ASP A 151 8.29 10.33 -2.00
N HIS A 152 8.63 11.36 -2.75
CA HIS A 152 9.82 12.18 -2.51
C HIS A 152 9.76 13.09 -1.27
N GLU A 153 8.57 13.33 -0.72
CA GLU A 153 8.30 14.32 0.34
C GLU A 153 7.57 13.72 1.55
N SER A 154 6.97 12.54 1.42
CA SER A 154 6.04 11.99 2.39
C SER A 154 6.07 10.47 2.50
N LEU A 155 5.74 10.02 3.70
CA LEU A 155 5.26 8.67 3.98
C LEU A 155 3.74 8.65 3.71
N ILE A 156 3.28 7.70 2.92
CA ILE A 156 1.86 7.54 2.59
C ILE A 156 1.39 6.21 3.19
N LEU A 157 0.50 6.29 4.16
CA LEU A 157 -0.17 5.14 4.75
C LEU A 157 -1.42 4.82 3.95
N VAL A 158 -1.61 3.55 3.61
CA VAL A 158 -2.77 3.08 2.85
C VAL A 158 -3.57 2.12 3.72
N PHE A 159 -4.84 2.43 3.92
CA PHE A 159 -5.78 1.62 4.68
C PHE A 159 -6.59 0.77 3.73
N GLN A 160 -6.86 -0.47 4.13
CA GLN A 160 -7.68 -1.38 3.34
C GLN A 160 -9.11 -0.84 3.25
N PRO A 161 -9.85 -1.14 2.16
CA PRO A 161 -11.25 -0.78 2.08
C PRO A 161 -12.02 -1.30 3.30
N TYR A 162 -13.01 -0.54 3.78
CA TYR A 162 -13.84 -0.90 4.93
C TYR A 162 -13.16 -0.89 6.31
N THR A 163 -11.85 -0.62 6.42
CA THR A 163 -11.20 -0.59 7.75
C THR A 163 -11.37 0.75 8.45
N VAL A 164 -11.51 1.84 7.70
CA VAL A 164 -11.60 3.21 8.22
C VAL A 164 -12.73 4.00 7.54
N GLY A 165 -13.77 3.33 7.04
CA GLY A 165 -14.90 3.97 6.36
C GLY A 165 -15.56 3.06 5.34
N GLY A 166 -16.77 3.40 4.89
CA GLY A 166 -17.48 2.64 3.84
C GLY A 166 -16.87 2.84 2.45
N LEU A 167 -17.34 2.08 1.44
CA LEU A 167 -16.80 2.12 0.07
C LEU A 167 -16.74 3.53 -0.56
N GLY A 168 -17.67 4.41 -0.17
CA GLY A 168 -17.72 5.80 -0.63
C GLY A 168 -16.81 6.78 0.12
N ASP A 169 -16.14 6.35 1.20
CA ASP A 169 -15.32 7.19 2.08
C ASP A 169 -13.86 7.33 1.59
N VAL A 170 -13.65 7.16 0.29
CA VAL A 170 -12.35 7.32 -0.37
C VAL A 170 -11.88 8.79 -0.31
N PRO A 171 -10.56 9.06 -0.25
CA PRO A 171 -9.45 8.10 -0.26
C PRO A 171 -9.10 7.56 1.13
N PHE A 172 -8.76 6.26 1.20
CA PHE A 172 -8.32 5.57 2.42
C PHE A 172 -6.81 5.75 2.68
N THR A 173 -6.27 6.95 2.42
CA THR A 173 -4.84 7.21 2.53
C THR A 173 -4.54 8.40 3.44
N VAL A 174 -3.47 8.29 4.24
CA VAL A 174 -2.95 9.39 5.06
C VAL A 174 -1.53 9.70 4.60
N GLN A 175 -1.30 10.93 4.16
CA GLN A 175 0.02 11.41 3.74
C GLN A 175 0.66 12.20 4.89
N ILE A 176 1.87 11.80 5.30
CA ILE A 176 2.63 12.43 6.38
C ILE A 176 3.92 12.99 5.79
N PRO A 177 4.10 14.33 5.75
CA PRO A 177 5.34 14.93 5.30
C PRO A 177 6.54 14.46 6.12
N PHE A 178 7.69 14.22 5.48
CA PHE A 178 8.91 13.80 6.20
C PHE A 178 9.35 14.81 7.28
N THR A 179 9.05 16.09 7.08
CA THR A 179 9.29 17.15 8.08
C THR A 179 8.54 16.88 9.39
N GLU A 180 7.31 16.35 9.34
CA GLU A 180 6.51 16.00 10.51
C GLU A 180 6.97 14.70 11.19
N LEU A 181 7.73 13.86 10.50
CA LEU A 181 8.31 12.64 11.05
C LEU A 181 9.62 12.88 11.81
N THR A 182 10.23 14.06 11.65
CA THR A 182 11.50 14.40 12.31
C THR A 182 11.40 14.25 13.82
N GLY A 183 12.23 13.38 14.39
CA GLY A 183 12.22 13.07 15.84
C GLY A 183 11.03 12.24 16.33
N LYS A 184 10.13 11.80 15.43
CA LYS A 184 8.96 10.95 15.73
C LYS A 184 9.14 9.52 15.27
N TRP A 185 9.90 9.28 14.21
CA TRP A 185 10.30 7.95 13.76
C TRP A 185 11.65 7.52 14.33
N GLN A 186 12.10 6.31 14.01
CA GLN A 186 13.36 5.75 14.47
C GLN A 186 14.55 6.58 13.94
N PRO A 187 15.45 7.06 14.83
CA PRO A 187 16.68 7.71 14.39
C PRO A 187 17.56 6.74 13.59
N ALA A 188 18.19 7.27 12.55
CA ALA A 188 19.00 6.54 11.58
C ALA A 188 18.23 5.39 10.89
N ASN A 189 16.91 5.54 10.72
CA ASN A 189 16.13 4.59 9.95
C ASN A 189 16.61 4.56 8.47
N PRO A 190 16.31 3.47 7.73
CA PRO A 190 16.82 3.32 6.37
C PRO A 190 16.48 4.48 5.42
N LEU A 191 15.31 5.13 5.57
CA LEU A 191 14.89 6.25 4.72
C LEU A 191 15.58 7.57 5.08
N GLU A 192 15.83 7.83 6.37
CA GLU A 192 16.31 9.13 6.86
C GLU A 192 17.62 9.58 6.19
N LYS A 193 18.54 8.64 5.90
CA LYS A 193 19.82 8.91 5.22
C LYS A 193 19.67 9.36 3.76
N HIS A 194 18.49 9.18 3.17
CA HIS A 194 18.19 9.52 1.79
C HIS A 194 17.31 10.76 1.65
N LEU A 195 16.97 11.43 2.76
CA LEU A 195 16.24 12.68 2.73
C LEU A 195 17.18 13.87 2.44
N PRO A 196 16.78 14.83 1.59
CA PRO A 196 15.61 14.79 0.71
C PRO A 196 15.81 13.82 -0.47
N ILE A 197 14.75 13.11 -0.84
CA ILE A 197 14.83 12.13 -1.93
C ILE A 197 14.80 12.87 -3.28
N THR A 198 15.84 12.70 -4.09
CA THR A 198 15.90 13.28 -5.44
C THR A 198 15.04 12.46 -6.40
N LYS A 199 14.18 13.12 -7.16
CA LYS A 199 13.27 12.48 -8.13
C LYS A 199 14.00 12.19 -9.44
N ASN A 200 14.12 10.92 -9.81
CA ASN A 200 14.55 10.55 -11.16
C ASN A 200 13.36 10.22 -12.06
N PHE A 201 12.29 9.65 -11.49
CA PHE A 201 11.01 9.45 -12.15
C PHE A 201 9.89 9.49 -11.11
N LEU A 202 8.87 10.31 -11.37
CA LEU A 202 7.56 10.19 -10.71
C LEU A 202 6.63 9.56 -11.73
N SER A 203 6.03 8.41 -11.41
CA SER A 203 4.73 8.15 -12.03
C SER A 203 3.75 9.19 -11.48
N SER A 204 2.72 9.53 -12.24
CA SER A 204 1.67 10.48 -11.88
C SER A 204 0.81 9.96 -10.72
N TRP A 205 1.42 9.69 -9.57
CA TRP A 205 0.72 9.50 -8.30
C TRP A 205 0.06 10.83 -7.96
N ASN A 206 -1.21 10.92 -8.35
CA ASN A 206 -2.15 11.88 -7.83
C ASN A 206 -3.20 11.05 -7.11
N ARG A 207 -3.47 11.40 -5.84
CA ARG A 207 -4.54 10.82 -5.02
C ARG A 207 -5.86 10.69 -5.77
N ASP A 208 -6.15 11.65 -6.65
CA ASP A 208 -7.38 11.69 -7.44
C ASP A 208 -7.34 10.76 -8.66
N ASN A 209 -6.15 10.51 -9.25
CA ASN A 209 -6.01 9.60 -10.40
C ASN A 209 -6.17 8.14 -9.97
N TRP A 210 -5.73 7.75 -8.77
CA TRP A 210 -5.90 6.37 -8.28
C TRP A 210 -7.36 5.99 -8.03
N VAL A 211 -8.10 6.86 -7.33
CA VAL A 211 -9.53 6.61 -7.06
C VAL A 211 -10.30 6.52 -8.37
N SER A 212 -9.95 7.35 -9.35
CA SER A 212 -10.50 7.32 -10.71
C SER A 212 -10.15 6.01 -11.45
N ASP A 213 -8.88 5.61 -11.47
CA ASP A 213 -8.42 4.41 -12.20
C ASP A 213 -9.04 3.13 -11.61
N VAL A 214 -9.10 3.01 -10.29
CA VAL A 214 -9.77 1.88 -9.60
C VAL A 214 -11.28 1.91 -9.86
N GLN A 215 -11.94 3.08 -9.79
CA GLN A 215 -13.40 3.14 -10.00
C GLN A 215 -13.84 3.02 -11.47
N GLU A 216 -13.04 3.52 -12.43
CA GLU A 216 -13.34 3.47 -13.86
C GLU A 216 -13.21 2.05 -14.41
N ASP A 217 -12.16 1.30 -14.06
CA ASP A 217 -12.01 -0.11 -14.47
C ASP A 217 -13.14 -1.00 -13.91
N HIS A 218 -13.66 -0.69 -12.71
CA HIS A 218 -14.78 -1.41 -12.11
C HIS A 218 -16.16 -1.02 -12.70
N SER A 219 -16.27 0.13 -13.36
CA SER A 219 -17.52 0.58 -14.01
C SER A 219 -17.81 -0.15 -15.32
N ILE A 220 -16.79 -0.73 -15.94
CA ILE A 220 -16.88 -1.49 -17.19
C ILE A 220 -17.42 -2.90 -16.93
N ALA A 221 -17.09 -3.51 -15.78
CA ALA A 221 -17.55 -4.85 -15.39
C ALA A 221 -19.05 -4.91 -14.98
N GLY A 222 -19.72 -3.77 -14.79
CA GLY A 222 -21.15 -3.70 -14.45
C GLY A 222 -22.10 -3.43 -15.63
N ARG A 223 -21.57 -3.37 -16.86
CA ARG A 223 -22.36 -3.18 -18.09
C ARG A 223 -22.23 -4.40 -19.01
N GLY A 224 -22.64 -5.56 -18.51
CA GLY A 224 -22.79 -6.81 -19.27
C GLY A 224 -24.14 -7.44 -18.96
#